data_AF-A0A7X1PCE7-F1
#
_entry.id   AF-A0A7X1PCE7-F1
#
_cell.length_a   1.000
_cell.length_b   1.000
_cell.length_c   1.000
_cell.angle_alpha   90.00
_cell.angle_beta   90.00
_cell.angle_gamma   90.00
#
_symmetry.space_group_name_H-M   'P 1'
#
loop_
_entity.id
_entity.type
_entity.pdbx_description
1 polymer ?
#
loop_
_entity_poly.entity_id
_entity_poly.type
_entity_poly.pdbx_seq_one_letter_code
_entity_poly.pdbx_strand_id
1 'polypeptide(L)'
;MIDPEPPLQAEDDSDFQHNGQGEAPDNSALAALHLAHRAVAKFPELTKRYQKFIGTAAVVSSAVIVLASIAVSRRLRTGESPDKILAEITTDEIENAGKQKPDKPNNGKSKTRPQH
;
A
#
# COMPACT_ATOMS: atom_id res chain seq x y z
N MET A 1 -17.87 38.11 -36.33
CA MET A 1 -18.61 37.39 -35.29
C MET A 1 -17.82 36.11 -35.03
N ILE A 2 -17.09 36.09 -33.92
CA ILE A 2 -16.31 34.93 -33.47
C ILE A 2 -17.09 34.42 -32.26
N ASP A 3 -17.66 33.23 -32.36
CA ASP A 3 -18.28 32.57 -31.21
C ASP A 3 -17.21 32.36 -30.13
N PRO A 4 -17.47 32.71 -28.85
CA PRO A 4 -16.58 32.33 -27.78
C PRO A 4 -16.67 30.80 -27.60
N GLU A 5 -15.52 30.12 -27.72
CA GLU A 5 -15.37 28.73 -27.28
C GLU A 5 -15.91 28.60 -25.85
N PRO A 6 -16.78 27.62 -25.56
CA PRO A 6 -17.20 27.37 -24.20
C PRO A 6 -15.96 27.01 -23.36
N PRO A 7 -15.86 27.47 -22.11
CA PRO A 7 -14.78 27.06 -21.24
C PRO A 7 -14.81 25.54 -21.12
N LEU A 8 -13.66 24.89 -21.34
CA LEU A 8 -13.43 23.51 -20.93
C LEU A 8 -13.76 23.41 -19.45
N GLN A 9 -14.98 22.97 -19.15
CA GLN A 9 -15.36 22.60 -17.80
C GLN A 9 -14.39 21.49 -17.41
N ALA A 10 -13.54 21.77 -16.42
CA ALA A 10 -12.84 20.71 -15.72
C ALA A 10 -13.94 19.76 -15.24
N GLU A 11 -14.05 18.61 -15.90
CA GLU A 11 -14.99 17.59 -15.48
C GLU A 11 -14.65 17.30 -14.03
N ASP A 12 -15.64 17.57 -13.19
CA ASP A 12 -15.58 17.32 -11.77
C ASP A 12 -15.27 15.82 -11.61
N ASP A 13 -14.05 15.50 -11.19
CA ASP A 13 -13.56 14.15 -10.86
C ASP A 13 -14.31 13.55 -9.64
N SER A 14 -15.56 13.96 -9.42
CA SER A 14 -16.44 13.55 -8.33
C SER A 14 -17.28 12.31 -8.67
N ASP A 15 -16.97 11.64 -9.77
CA ASP A 15 -17.52 10.32 -10.14
C ASP A 15 -16.57 9.15 -9.80
N PHE A 16 -15.74 9.30 -8.76
CA PHE A 16 -15.41 8.13 -7.92
C PHE A 16 -16.68 7.70 -7.17
N GLN A 17 -17.65 7.18 -7.94
CA GLN A 17 -18.81 6.50 -7.41
C GLN A 17 -18.32 5.52 -6.37
N HIS A 18 -18.75 5.78 -5.13
CA HIS A 18 -18.53 4.93 -3.97
C HIS A 18 -19.22 3.59 -4.25
N ASN A 19 -18.55 2.73 -5.02
CA ASN A 19 -18.93 1.35 -5.24
C ASN A 19 -18.50 0.61 -3.97
N GLY A 20 -19.16 0.91 -2.85
CA GLY A 20 -18.87 0.43 -1.49
C GLY A 20 -19.15 -1.06 -1.30
N GLN A 21 -18.80 -1.89 -2.29
CA GLN A 21 -18.86 -3.34 -2.24
C GLN A 21 -17.61 -3.97 -1.59
N GLY A 22 -16.62 -3.15 -1.19
CA GLY A 22 -15.45 -3.60 -0.44
C GLY A 22 -15.69 -3.58 1.07
N GLU A 23 -15.13 -4.56 1.79
CA GLU A 23 -15.01 -4.50 3.25
C GLU A 23 -14.16 -3.29 3.65
N ALA A 24 -14.64 -2.50 4.60
CA ALA A 24 -13.91 -1.36 5.09
C ALA A 24 -12.58 -1.82 5.73
N PRO A 25 -11.45 -1.14 5.47
CA PRO A 25 -10.19 -1.49 6.07
C PRO A 25 -10.29 -1.34 7.59
N ASP A 26 -9.79 -2.33 8.31
CA ASP A 26 -9.70 -2.27 9.77
C ASP A 26 -8.55 -1.33 10.21
N ASN A 27 -8.51 -1.02 11.51
CA ASN A 27 -7.47 -0.16 12.06
C ASN A 27 -6.06 -0.72 11.84
N SER A 28 -5.91 -2.05 11.77
CA SER A 28 -4.62 -2.69 11.53
C SER A 28 -4.13 -2.44 10.10
N ALA A 29 -5.02 -2.54 9.11
CA ALA A 29 -4.72 -2.20 7.72
C ALA A 29 -4.36 -0.72 7.57
N LEU A 30 -5.11 0.19 8.21
CA LEU A 30 -4.81 1.62 8.17
C LEU A 30 -3.46 1.95 8.82
N ALA A 31 -3.14 1.32 9.95
CA ALA A 31 -1.84 1.50 10.61
C ALA A 31 -0.68 1.02 9.72
N ALA A 32 -0.82 -0.13 9.07
CA ALA A 32 0.17 -0.64 8.13
C ALA A 32 0.36 0.29 6.92
N LEU A 33 -0.73 0.83 6.38
CA LEU A 33 -0.70 1.79 5.26
C LEU A 33 0.02 3.08 5.65
N HIS A 34 -0.30 3.67 6.80
CA HIS A 34 0.38 4.86 7.30
C HIS A 34 1.87 4.62 7.51
N LEU A 35 2.23 3.45 8.03
CA LEU A 35 3.62 3.06 8.24
C LEU A 35 4.35 2.84 6.91
N ALA A 36 3.68 2.29 5.90
CA ALA A 36 4.21 2.15 4.54
C ALA A 36 4.50 3.50 3.88
N HIS A 37 3.59 4.48 4.01
CA HIS A 37 3.83 5.84 3.52
C HIS A 37 5.08 6.47 4.16
N ARG A 38 5.23 6.31 5.48
CA ARG A 38 6.43 6.79 6.21
C ARG A 38 7.70 6.06 5.77
N ALA A 39 7.62 4.75 5.53
CA ALA A 39 8.76 3.97 5.04
C ALA A 39 9.22 4.45 3.66
N VAL A 40 8.29 4.67 2.72
CA VAL A 40 8.62 5.15 1.36
C VAL A 40 9.23 6.56 1.40
N ALA A 41 8.74 7.43 2.28
CA ALA A 41 9.27 8.79 2.44
C ALA A 41 10.76 8.83 2.83
N LYS A 42 11.31 7.76 3.43
CA LYS A 42 12.75 7.65 3.74
C LYS A 42 13.62 7.48 2.49
N PHE A 43 13.04 7.07 1.37
CA PHE A 43 13.78 6.68 0.16
C PHE A 43 13.36 7.57 -1.02
N PRO A 44 13.86 8.82 -1.09
CA PRO A 44 13.51 9.74 -2.17
C PRO A 44 13.93 9.20 -3.55
N GLU A 45 15.07 8.50 -3.64
CA GLU A 45 15.52 7.89 -4.90
C GLU A 45 14.64 6.72 -5.35
N LEU A 46 14.10 5.93 -4.40
CA LEU A 46 13.09 4.92 -4.73
C LEU A 46 11.80 5.59 -5.23
N THR A 47 11.36 6.63 -4.53
CA THR A 47 10.16 7.40 -4.89
C THR A 47 10.25 7.97 -6.30
N LYS A 48 11.39 8.53 -6.68
CA LYS A 48 11.67 9.04 -8.04
C LYS A 48 11.55 7.94 -9.10
N ARG A 49 12.06 6.73 -8.83
CA ARG A 49 11.96 5.59 -9.77
C ARG A 49 10.51 5.16 -10.01
N TYR A 50 9.65 5.30 -9.00
CA TYR A 50 8.22 4.99 -9.07
C TYR A 50 7.35 6.22 -9.30
N GLN A 51 7.94 7.37 -9.65
CA GLN A 51 7.21 8.59 -9.88
C GLN A 51 6.53 8.54 -11.25
N LYS A 52 5.27 8.94 -11.29
CA LYS A 52 4.54 9.22 -12.52
C LYS A 52 4.22 10.70 -12.57
N PHE A 53 4.22 11.27 -13.77
CA PHE A 53 3.81 12.65 -13.98
C PHE A 53 2.35 12.66 -14.42
N ILE A 54 1.50 13.33 -13.65
CA ILE A 54 0.11 13.61 -14.03
C ILE A 54 0.03 15.12 -14.24
N GLY A 55 0.00 15.55 -15.50
CA GLY A 55 0.19 16.96 -15.87
C GLY A 55 1.56 17.48 -15.42
N THR A 56 1.56 18.57 -14.64
CA THR A 56 2.77 19.16 -14.04
C THR A 56 3.12 18.57 -12.66
N ALA A 57 2.28 17.68 -12.11
CA ALA A 57 2.46 17.13 -10.78
C ALA A 57 3.23 15.81 -10.81
N ALA A 58 4.23 15.72 -9.93
CA ALA A 58 4.96 14.51 -9.62
C ALA A 58 4.20 13.70 -8.56
N VAL A 59 3.67 12.52 -8.92
CA VAL A 59 2.97 11.63 -7.99
C VAL A 59 3.69 10.30 -7.85
N VAL A 60 3.67 9.77 -6.63
CA VAL A 60 4.24 8.45 -6.35
C VAL A 60 3.27 7.38 -6.85
N SER A 61 3.74 6.45 -7.69
CA SER A 61 2.92 5.34 -8.18
C SER A 61 2.40 4.50 -7.00
N SER A 62 1.11 4.17 -7.02
CA SER A 62 0.47 3.33 -5.99
C SER A 62 1.17 1.98 -5.78
N ALA A 63 1.85 1.45 -6.81
CA ALA A 63 2.58 0.20 -6.73
C ALA A 63 3.66 0.19 -5.63
N VAL A 64 4.40 1.29 -5.41
CA VAL A 64 5.44 1.32 -4.38
C VAL A 64 4.84 1.34 -2.97
N ILE A 65 3.67 1.98 -2.81
CA ILE A 65 2.92 1.98 -1.55
C ILE A 65 2.41 0.58 -1.23
N VAL A 66 1.92 -0.16 -2.23
CA VAL A 66 1.49 -1.57 -2.08
C VAL A 66 2.67 -2.45 -1.67
N LEU A 67 3.81 -2.32 -2.36
CA LEU A 67 5.03 -3.07 -2.01
C LEU A 67 5.53 -2.77 -0.59
N ALA A 68 5.57 -1.50 -0.22
CA ALA A 68 5.94 -1.09 1.14
C ALA A 68 4.95 -1.61 2.19
N SER A 69 3.64 -1.59 1.88
CA SER A 69 2.61 -2.17 2.76
C SER A 69 2.81 -3.66 2.98
N ILE A 70 3.21 -4.41 1.95
CA ILE A 70 3.53 -5.85 2.08
C ILE A 70 4.75 -6.06 2.97
N ALA A 71 5.84 -5.32 2.75
CA ALA A 71 7.07 -5.43 3.56
C ALA A 71 6.80 -5.10 5.03
N VAL A 72 6.13 -3.98 5.28
CA VAL A 72 5.74 -3.54 6.63
C VAL A 72 4.82 -4.56 7.31
N SER A 73 3.79 -5.05 6.61
CA SER A 73 2.85 -6.01 7.18
C SER A 73 3.52 -7.33 7.56
N ARG A 74 4.56 -7.75 6.82
CA ARG A 74 5.35 -8.93 7.19
C ARG A 74 6.08 -8.74 8.51
N ARG A 75 6.75 -7.61 8.70
CA ARG A 75 7.45 -7.31 9.96
C ARG A 75 6.49 -7.10 11.13
N LEU A 76 5.33 -6.49 10.89
CA LEU A 76 4.29 -6.41 11.92
C LEU A 76 3.83 -7.82 12.35
N ARG A 77 3.69 -8.74 11.40
CA ARG A 77 3.36 -10.15 11.70
C ARG A 77 4.45 -10.90 12.45
N THR A 78 5.72 -10.52 12.32
CA THR A 78 6.83 -11.10 13.12
C THR A 78 6.94 -10.48 14.52
N GLY A 79 6.10 -9.49 14.84
CA GLY A 79 6.08 -8.81 16.14
C GLY A 79 7.08 -7.66 16.26
N GLU A 80 7.65 -7.20 15.15
CA GLU A 80 8.50 -6.01 15.17
C GLU A 80 7.69 -4.73 15.43
N SER A 81 8.27 -3.82 16.21
CA SER A 81 7.63 -2.53 16.50
C SER A 81 7.70 -1.59 15.30
N PRO A 82 6.70 -0.69 15.10
CA PRO A 82 6.70 0.28 14.01
C PRO A 82 7.99 1.10 13.88
N ASP A 83 8.58 1.51 15.01
CA ASP A 83 9.81 2.32 15.02
C ASP A 83 11.02 1.52 14.53
N LYS A 84 11.10 0.23 14.92
CA LYS A 84 12.17 -0.66 14.47
C LYS A 84 12.02 -0.96 12.98
N ILE A 85 10.80 -1.21 12.52
CA ILE A 85 10.48 -1.39 11.10
C ILE A 85 10.94 -0.17 10.32
N LEU A 86 10.57 1.04 10.74
CA LEU A 86 11.01 2.26 10.07
C LEU A 86 12.52 2.43 10.10
N ALA A 87 13.21 2.05 11.17
CA ALA A 87 14.66 2.18 11.26
C ALA A 87 15.38 1.24 10.29
N GLU A 88 14.94 -0.01 10.19
CA GLU A 88 15.67 -1.11 9.54
C GLU A 88 15.16 -1.50 8.15
N ILE A 89 13.98 -1.05 7.74
CA ILE A 89 13.46 -1.33 6.40
C ILE A 89 14.40 -0.79 5.32
N THR A 90 14.56 -1.52 4.22
CA THR A 90 15.46 -1.17 3.11
C THR A 90 14.69 -1.03 1.79
N THR A 91 15.31 -0.38 0.80
CA THR A 91 14.75 -0.29 -0.56
C THR A 91 14.60 -1.68 -1.18
N ASP A 92 15.60 -2.55 -1.01
CA ASP A 92 15.57 -3.90 -1.55
C ASP A 92 14.44 -4.74 -0.95
N GLU A 93 14.17 -4.58 0.34
CA GLU A 93 13.06 -5.26 1.00
C GLU A 93 11.70 -4.83 0.41
N ILE A 94 11.52 -3.53 0.17
CA ILE A 94 10.31 -2.98 -0.47
C ILE A 94 10.18 -3.51 -1.90
N GLU A 95 11.21 -3.38 -2.73
CA GLU A 95 11.18 -3.78 -4.14
C GLU A 95 10.98 -5.30 -4.34
N ASN A 96 11.44 -6.11 -3.38
CA ASN A 96 11.28 -7.56 -3.42
C ASN A 96 10.05 -8.08 -2.64
N ALA A 97 9.26 -7.21 -2.00
CA ALA A 97 8.14 -7.60 -1.16
C ALA A 97 7.12 -8.49 -1.90
N GLY A 98 6.82 -8.17 -3.16
CA GLY A 98 5.89 -8.91 -4.01
C GLY A 98 6.41 -10.23 -4.58
N LYS A 99 7.71 -10.55 -4.43
CA LYS A 99 8.32 -11.75 -5.04
C LYS A 99 8.25 -12.99 -4.16
N GLN A 100 8.03 -12.84 -2.85
CA GLN A 100 7.97 -13.96 -1.91
C GLN A 100 6.57 -14.57 -1.91
N LYS A 101 6.50 -15.91 -1.98
CA LYS A 101 5.23 -16.64 -1.86
C LYS A 101 4.67 -16.43 -0.44
N PRO A 102 3.36 -16.19 -0.28
CA PRO A 102 2.76 -16.13 1.04
C PRO A 102 2.95 -17.47 1.75
N ASP A 103 3.27 -17.43 3.04
CA ASP A 103 3.29 -18.64 3.85
C ASP A 103 1.94 -19.34 3.77
N LYS A 104 1.97 -20.63 3.47
CA LYS A 104 0.77 -21.45 3.36
C LYS A 104 0.10 -21.47 4.73
N PRO A 105 -1.21 -21.14 4.85
CA PRO A 105 -1.88 -21.19 6.14
C PRO A 105 -1.75 -22.60 6.70
N ASN A 106 -1.20 -22.70 7.92
CA ASN A 106 -1.11 -23.95 8.64
C ASN A 106 -2.53 -24.31 9.08
N ASN A 107 -3.28 -25.02 8.24
CA ASN A 107 -4.57 -25.59 8.60
C ASN A 107 -4.31 -26.63 9.69
N GLY A 108 -4.33 -26.17 10.94
CA GLY A 108 -4.20 -26.98 12.12
C GLY A 108 -5.25 -28.08 12.06
N LYS A 109 -4.81 -29.31 11.79
CA LYS A 109 -5.58 -30.50 12.13
C LYS A 109 -5.76 -30.47 13.64
N SER A 110 -6.90 -29.97 14.10
CA SER A 110 -7.40 -30.21 15.45
C SER A 110 -7.61 -31.73 15.59
N LYS A 111 -6.54 -32.44 15.99
CA LYS A 111 -6.64 -33.81 16.50
C LYS A 111 -7.31 -33.72 17.86
N THR A 112 -8.63 -33.58 17.86
CA THR A 112 -9.44 -33.95 19.03
C THR A 112 -9.41 -35.47 19.09
N ARG A 113 -8.45 -36.00 19.86
CA ARG A 113 -8.42 -37.40 20.26
C ARG A 113 -9.27 -37.48 21.54
N PRO A 114 -10.49 -38.05 21.54
CA PRO A 114 -11.10 -38.42 22.80
C PRO A 114 -10.23 -39.51 23.43
N GLN A 115 -9.70 -39.21 24.61
CA GLN A 115 -9.14 -40.21 25.51
C GLN A 115 -10.29 -40.79 26.32
N HIS A 116 -10.35 -42.12 26.30
CA HIS A 116 -11.02 -43.05 27.22
C HIS A 116 -12.54 -42.99 27.38
#